data_AF-O44835-F1
#
_entry.id   AF-O44835-F1
#
_cell.length_a   1.000
_cell.length_b   1.000
_cell.length_c   1.000
_cell.angle_alpha   90.00
_cell.angle_beta   90.00
_cell.angle_gamma   90.00
#
_symmetry.space_group_name_H-M   'P 1'
#
loop_
_entity.id
_entity.type
_entity.pdbx_description
1 polymer ?
#
loop_
_entity_poly.entity_id
_entity_poly.type
_entity_poly.pdbx_seq_one_letter_code
_entity_poly.pdbx_strand_id
1 'polypeptide(L)'
;MWLLFLICYVLVNSIMVSVRGAPEISTSYSTEIINSLTWDECVKQCLSTEICIMAYSNSLNICYLYAVGDVIEVRHDQNGYSELRDTVSFKMLTWPEQCTKRSVDMLLGIINPYNTKNIKTYEIKLTPENGNYEIEYVYSITSNCKDWLKPTPTCQDCPVTMFSFTGMFFAYQGSTFTPIVSSKESWRECLFTCYLNKNCMAASVNVDGYCNSWDYGILTSWDATPASLPVLGTRLPYLALKVSGDYTWCQAVSIQFDLQKMRDFFPEKL
;
A
#
# COMPACT_ATOMS: atom_id res chain seq x y z
N MET A 1 48.80 26.55 -8.17
CA MET A 1 47.73 26.70 -7.17
C MET A 1 46.77 25.54 -7.39
N TRP A 2 46.80 24.54 -6.51
CA TRP A 2 46.00 23.32 -6.66
C TRP A 2 44.51 23.65 -6.60
N LEU A 3 43.77 23.28 -7.64
CA LEU A 3 42.32 23.24 -7.65
C LEU A 3 41.84 22.17 -6.66
N LEU A 4 41.55 22.59 -5.44
CA LEU A 4 40.61 21.85 -4.59
C LEU A 4 39.20 22.18 -5.06
N PHE A 5 38.79 21.58 -6.18
CA PHE A 5 37.37 21.29 -6.36
C PHE A 5 37.05 20.21 -5.32
N LEU A 6 36.73 20.67 -4.11
CA LEU A 6 35.84 19.96 -3.20
C LEU A 6 34.54 19.77 -3.99
N ILE A 7 34.50 18.73 -4.82
CA ILE A 7 33.24 18.11 -5.22
C ILE A 7 32.69 17.62 -3.91
N CYS A 8 31.85 18.47 -3.31
CA CYS A 8 30.93 18.08 -2.28
C CYS A 8 30.09 17.00 -2.95
N TYR A 9 30.55 15.74 -2.86
CA TYR A 9 29.69 14.58 -2.98
C TYR A 9 28.72 14.73 -1.83
N VAL A 10 27.68 15.54 -2.06
CA VAL A 10 26.46 15.37 -1.31
C VAL A 10 26.06 13.95 -1.69
N LEU A 11 26.25 13.02 -0.77
CA LEU A 11 25.64 11.70 -0.84
C LEU A 11 24.15 11.94 -0.82
N VAL A 12 23.59 12.18 -2.01
CA VAL A 12 22.14 12.22 -2.20
C VAL A 12 21.71 10.77 -2.04
N ASN A 13 21.30 10.35 -0.85
CA ASN A 13 20.97 8.94 -0.60
C ASN A 13 19.72 8.47 -1.36
N SER A 14 18.92 9.41 -1.87
CA SER A 14 17.72 9.12 -2.65
C SER A 14 17.30 10.32 -3.48
N ILE A 15 16.64 10.04 -4.61
CA ILE A 15 16.07 11.05 -5.50
C ILE A 15 14.57 10.83 -5.63
N MET A 16 13.84 11.85 -6.08
CA MET A 16 12.43 11.74 -6.45
C MET A 16 12.31 11.83 -7.97
N VAL A 17 11.68 10.86 -8.61
CA VAL A 17 11.42 10.83 -10.05
C VAL A 17 9.94 11.03 -10.29
N SER A 18 9.58 12.18 -10.85
CA SER A 18 8.19 12.54 -11.10
C SER A 18 7.71 12.09 -12.48
N VAL A 19 6.49 11.53 -12.54
CA VAL A 19 5.81 11.14 -13.76
C VAL A 19 4.32 11.47 -13.67
N ARG A 20 3.63 11.46 -14.81
CA ARG A 20 2.18 11.62 -14.86
C ARG A 20 1.50 10.29 -14.54
N GLY A 21 0.46 10.37 -13.72
CA GLY A 21 -0.22 9.19 -13.23
C GLY A 21 -0.90 9.41 -11.90
N ALA A 22 -1.69 8.42 -11.49
CA ALA A 22 -2.36 8.39 -10.20
C ALA A 22 -2.30 6.97 -9.62
N PRO A 23 -2.20 6.81 -8.29
CA PRO A 23 -2.32 5.50 -7.66
C PRO A 23 -3.67 4.87 -7.95
N GLU A 24 -3.69 3.55 -8.13
CA GLU A 24 -4.93 2.78 -8.13
C GLU A 24 -5.54 2.81 -6.72
N ILE A 25 -6.69 3.48 -6.58
CA ILE A 25 -7.27 3.83 -5.28
C ILE A 25 -7.68 2.56 -4.52
N SER A 26 -8.12 1.53 -5.24
CA SER A 26 -8.58 0.27 -4.65
C SER A 26 -7.48 -0.54 -3.97
N THR A 27 -6.22 -0.27 -4.32
CA THR A 27 -5.06 -1.02 -3.83
C THR A 27 -3.99 -0.13 -3.21
N SER A 28 -4.30 1.16 -2.95
CA SER A 28 -3.33 2.13 -2.46
C SER A 28 -3.83 2.89 -1.24
N TYR A 29 -3.03 2.87 -0.19
CA TYR A 29 -3.33 3.49 1.09
C TYR A 29 -2.40 4.68 1.37
N SER A 30 -2.96 5.90 1.43
CA SER A 30 -2.18 7.08 1.79
C SER A 30 -1.90 7.09 3.30
N THR A 31 -0.64 7.07 3.69
CA THR A 31 -0.19 7.13 5.08
C THR A 31 -0.41 8.53 5.69
N GLU A 32 -0.29 9.57 4.86
CA GLU A 32 -0.49 10.97 5.23
C GLU A 32 -1.18 11.75 4.11
N ILE A 33 -2.03 12.70 4.49
CA ILE A 33 -2.77 13.58 3.58
C ILE A 33 -2.54 15.01 4.07
N ILE A 34 -1.98 15.87 3.23
CA ILE A 34 -1.59 17.23 3.57
C ILE A 34 -2.19 18.19 2.54
N ASN A 35 -2.98 19.15 2.99
CA ASN A 35 -3.55 20.16 2.11
C ASN A 35 -2.60 21.35 1.92
N SER A 36 -2.81 22.07 0.82
CA SER A 36 -2.18 23.38 0.57
C SER A 36 -0.66 23.33 0.45
N LEU A 37 -0.09 22.16 0.12
CA LEU A 37 1.29 22.06 -0.31
C LEU A 37 1.36 22.28 -1.82
N THR A 38 2.35 23.06 -2.25
CA THR A 38 2.78 23.02 -3.65
C THR A 38 3.30 21.62 -3.98
N TRP A 39 3.32 21.28 -5.28
CA TRP A 39 3.88 20.01 -5.74
C TRP A 39 5.31 19.78 -5.22
N ASP A 40 6.17 20.80 -5.32
CA ASP A 40 7.56 20.71 -4.86
C ASP A 40 7.68 20.47 -3.35
N GLU A 41 6.80 21.06 -2.55
CA GLU A 41 6.75 20.82 -1.10
C GLU A 41 6.27 19.41 -0.79
N CYS A 42 5.26 18.91 -1.52
CA CYS A 42 4.77 17.54 -1.38
C CYS A 42 5.88 16.50 -1.67
N VAL A 43 6.62 16.71 -2.76
CA VAL A 43 7.75 15.86 -3.14
C VAL A 43 8.88 15.94 -2.11
N LYS A 44 9.23 17.14 -1.63
CA LYS A 44 10.24 17.32 -0.57
C LYS A 44 9.83 16.66 0.74
N GLN A 45 8.55 16.72 1.10
CA GLN A 45 8.02 16.07 2.29
C GLN A 45 8.13 14.55 2.19
N CYS A 46 7.82 13.95 1.03
CA CYS A 46 8.06 12.52 0.84
C CYS A 46 9.56 12.20 0.90
N LEU A 47 10.41 13.02 0.29
CA LEU A 47 11.85 12.81 0.28
C LEU A 47 12.45 12.79 1.69
N SER A 48 11.99 13.67 2.58
CA SER A 48 12.45 13.74 3.98
C SER A 48 11.82 12.68 4.90
N THR A 49 10.65 12.15 4.57
CA THR A 49 9.99 11.09 5.34
C THR A 49 10.62 9.72 5.04
N GLU A 50 11.23 9.09 6.05
CA GLU A 50 11.96 7.81 5.94
C GLU A 50 11.16 6.70 5.26
N ILE A 51 9.88 6.55 5.64
CA ILE A 51 9.03 5.46 5.13
C ILE A 51 8.33 5.77 3.81
N CYS A 52 8.31 7.04 3.38
CA CYS A 52 7.62 7.44 2.16
C CYS A 52 8.39 6.98 0.92
N ILE A 53 7.69 6.35 -0.03
CA ILE A 53 8.26 5.99 -1.33
C ILE A 53 7.56 6.66 -2.49
N MET A 54 6.38 7.25 -2.27
CA MET A 54 5.65 7.91 -3.33
C MET A 54 4.85 9.09 -2.79
N ALA A 55 4.95 10.21 -3.50
CA ALA A 55 4.05 11.35 -3.36
C ALA A 55 3.07 11.37 -4.54
N TYR A 56 1.82 11.71 -4.28
CA TYR A 56 0.79 11.96 -5.30
C TYR A 56 0.13 13.30 -5.02
N SER A 57 -0.15 14.05 -6.08
CA SER A 57 -0.97 15.26 -6.01
C SER A 57 -1.70 15.47 -7.32
N ASN A 58 -2.69 16.36 -7.27
CA ASN A 58 -3.51 16.76 -8.39
C ASN A 58 -3.78 18.27 -8.33
N SER A 59 -4.62 18.78 -9.22
CA SER A 59 -4.93 20.20 -9.35
C SER A 59 -5.62 20.82 -8.13
N LEU A 60 -6.06 19.99 -7.16
CA LEU A 60 -6.63 20.45 -5.90
C LEU A 60 -5.54 20.79 -4.85
N ASN A 61 -4.25 20.57 -5.16
CA ASN A 61 -3.12 20.78 -4.25
C ASN A 61 -3.27 20.00 -2.92
N ILE A 62 -3.79 18.78 -3.02
CA ILE A 62 -3.81 17.81 -1.93
C ILE A 62 -2.64 16.87 -2.14
N CYS A 63 -1.74 16.81 -1.16
CA CYS A 63 -0.59 15.94 -1.15
C CYS A 63 -0.93 14.63 -0.42
N TYR A 64 -0.75 13.51 -1.11
CA TYR A 64 -0.89 12.17 -0.56
C TYR A 64 0.49 11.51 -0.50
N LEU A 65 0.88 11.06 0.69
CA LEU A 65 2.12 10.32 0.90
C LEU A 65 1.83 8.84 1.10
N TYR A 66 2.58 7.99 0.41
CA TYR A 66 2.46 6.55 0.50
C TYR A 66 3.73 5.95 1.07
N ALA A 67 3.58 5.21 2.17
CA ALA A 67 4.67 4.43 2.72
C ALA A 67 5.03 3.24 1.81
N VAL A 68 6.24 2.72 1.99
CA VAL A 68 6.67 1.51 1.29
C VAL A 68 5.67 0.36 1.53
N GLY A 69 5.26 -0.31 0.44
CA GLY A 69 4.28 -1.39 0.54
C GLY A 69 2.83 -0.94 0.67
N ASP A 70 2.51 0.36 0.78
CA ASP A 70 1.12 0.86 0.83
C ASP A 70 0.57 1.22 -0.56
N VAL A 71 1.35 1.05 -1.63
CA VAL A 71 0.95 1.27 -3.02
C VAL A 71 1.54 0.17 -3.89
N ILE A 72 0.76 -0.42 -4.79
CA ILE A 72 1.24 -1.49 -5.70
C ILE A 72 1.04 -1.17 -7.18
N GLU A 73 0.04 -0.35 -7.53
CA GLU A 73 -0.26 -0.02 -8.92
C GLU A 73 -0.50 1.48 -9.05
N VAL A 74 0.07 2.05 -10.11
CA VAL A 74 -0.04 3.47 -10.43
C VAL A 74 -0.30 3.60 -11.92
N ARG A 75 -1.42 4.22 -12.26
CA ARG A 75 -1.81 4.50 -13.64
C ARG A 75 -0.72 5.30 -14.34
N HIS A 76 -0.33 4.87 -15.54
CA HIS A 76 0.70 5.54 -16.33
C HIS A 76 0.07 6.37 -17.44
N ASP A 77 -0.02 7.68 -17.23
CA ASP A 77 -0.68 8.59 -18.17
C ASP A 77 0.30 9.03 -19.29
N GLN A 78 0.56 8.11 -20.23
CA GLN A 78 1.61 8.23 -21.25
C GLN A 78 1.52 9.51 -22.10
N ASN A 79 0.31 9.99 -22.42
CA ASN A 79 0.09 11.05 -23.44
C ASN A 79 -0.90 12.16 -23.06
N GLY A 80 -1.39 12.22 -21.82
CA GLY A 80 -2.40 13.20 -21.42
C GLY A 80 -2.30 13.56 -19.94
N TYR A 81 -2.75 14.76 -19.59
CA TYR A 81 -3.16 15.00 -18.21
C TYR A 81 -4.55 14.38 -18.05
N SER A 82 -4.79 13.70 -16.93
CA SER A 82 -6.16 13.63 -16.44
C SER A 82 -6.71 15.05 -16.28
N GLU A 83 -8.03 15.22 -16.26
CA GLU A 83 -8.63 16.55 -16.03
C GLU A 83 -8.09 17.21 -14.74
N LEU A 84 -7.76 16.38 -13.75
CA LEU A 84 -7.19 16.78 -12.46
C LEU A 84 -5.67 16.96 -12.46
N ARG A 85 -4.98 16.79 -13.60
CA ARG A 85 -3.52 16.91 -13.71
C ARG A 85 -2.75 16.02 -12.73
N ASP A 86 -3.16 14.76 -12.62
CA ASP A 86 -2.55 13.78 -11.72
C ASP A 86 -1.05 13.62 -11.95
N THR A 87 -0.27 13.76 -10.87
CA THR A 87 1.17 13.59 -10.89
C THR A 87 1.62 12.77 -9.68
N VAL A 88 2.53 11.84 -9.92
CA VAL A 88 3.19 11.06 -8.87
C VAL A 88 4.70 11.30 -8.89
N SER A 89 5.34 11.07 -7.76
CA SER A 89 6.79 11.05 -7.67
C SER A 89 7.26 9.88 -6.85
N PHE A 90 8.05 9.01 -7.47
CA PHE A 90 8.63 7.85 -6.81
C PHE A 90 9.97 8.23 -6.18
N LYS A 91 10.18 7.81 -4.94
CA LYS A 91 11.49 7.83 -4.32
C LYS A 91 12.31 6.69 -4.88
N MET A 92 13.52 6.99 -5.34
CA MET A 92 14.49 6.01 -5.83
C MET A 92 15.72 6.08 -4.93
N LEU A 93 16.06 4.95 -4.30
CA LEU A 93 17.25 4.77 -3.45
C LEU A 93 18.46 4.33 -4.27
N THR A 94 18.21 3.80 -5.45
CA THR A 94 19.22 3.45 -6.45
C THR A 94 18.77 4.05 -7.77
N TRP A 95 19.71 4.60 -8.53
CA TRP A 95 19.44 5.20 -9.83
C TRP A 95 20.58 4.85 -10.79
N PRO A 96 20.37 4.97 -12.12
CA PRO A 96 21.39 4.62 -13.10
C PRO A 96 22.64 5.50 -12.92
N GLU A 97 23.83 4.92 -13.10
CA GLU A 97 25.09 5.67 -13.01
C GLU A 97 25.18 6.83 -14.01
N GLN A 98 24.52 6.66 -15.17
CA GLN A 98 24.45 7.69 -16.19
C GLN A 98 23.13 8.45 -16.10
N CYS A 99 23.21 9.78 -16.12
CA CYS A 99 22.04 10.64 -16.25
C CYS A 99 21.27 10.29 -17.52
N THR A 100 20.09 9.71 -17.36
CA THR A 100 19.14 9.53 -18.48
C THR A 100 18.31 10.79 -18.69
N LYS A 101 17.78 10.95 -19.91
CA LYS A 101 16.85 12.03 -20.28
C LYS A 101 15.39 11.68 -20.00
N ARG A 102 15.06 10.41 -19.76
CA ARG A 102 13.67 9.96 -19.58
C ARG A 102 13.47 9.44 -18.17
N SER A 103 12.41 9.89 -17.52
CA SER A 103 12.01 9.42 -16.19
C SER A 103 11.81 7.91 -16.14
N VAL A 104 11.22 7.30 -17.19
CA VAL A 104 11.03 5.85 -17.26
C VAL A 104 12.32 5.06 -17.13
N ASP A 105 13.43 5.54 -17.69
CA ASP A 105 14.73 4.87 -17.60
C ASP A 105 15.37 5.06 -16.19
N MET A 106 14.83 5.96 -15.37
CA MET A 106 15.20 6.14 -13.96
C MET A 106 14.34 5.31 -13.01
N LEU A 107 13.26 4.70 -13.49
CA LEU A 107 12.29 3.96 -12.69
C LEU A 107 12.41 2.45 -12.94
N LEU A 108 12.33 2.06 -14.20
CA LEU A 108 12.00 0.69 -14.59
C LEU A 108 13.20 -0.25 -14.41
N GLY A 109 12.95 -1.40 -13.79
CA GLY A 109 13.95 -2.46 -13.65
C GLY A 109 15.05 -2.17 -12.60
N ILE A 110 14.94 -1.06 -11.87
CA ILE A 110 15.92 -0.67 -10.87
C ILE A 110 15.50 -1.21 -9.51
N ILE A 111 16.35 -2.07 -8.93
CA ILE A 111 16.14 -2.64 -7.60
C ILE A 111 16.56 -1.61 -6.54
N ASN A 112 15.64 -1.24 -5.67
CA ASN A 112 15.87 -0.30 -4.58
C ASN A 112 16.00 -1.07 -3.24
N PRO A 113 17.18 -1.08 -2.60
CA PRO A 113 17.36 -1.70 -1.29
C PRO A 113 16.73 -0.84 -0.19
N TYR A 114 15.72 -1.36 0.49
CA TYR A 114 15.00 -0.66 1.56
C TYR A 114 15.40 -1.18 2.95
N ASN A 115 15.39 -2.50 3.15
CA ASN A 115 15.83 -3.20 4.37
C ASN A 115 15.22 -2.71 5.70
N THR A 116 13.96 -2.28 5.67
CA THR A 116 13.25 -1.75 6.84
C THR A 116 11.87 -2.40 6.95
N LYS A 117 11.43 -2.68 8.19
CA LYS A 117 10.08 -3.17 8.54
C LYS A 117 9.54 -4.30 7.63
N ASN A 118 10.31 -5.37 7.54
CA ASN A 118 10.00 -6.58 6.76
C ASN A 118 10.03 -6.44 5.23
N ILE A 119 10.47 -5.31 4.69
CA ILE A 119 10.66 -5.09 3.26
C ILE A 119 12.16 -5.02 2.96
N LYS A 120 12.63 -5.94 2.12
CA LYS A 120 14.03 -6.00 1.67
C LYS A 120 14.28 -5.03 0.54
N THR A 121 13.49 -5.14 -0.53
CA THR A 121 13.65 -4.35 -1.75
C THR A 121 12.30 -4.01 -2.37
N TYR A 122 12.28 -3.02 -3.25
CA TYR A 122 11.20 -2.82 -4.20
C TYR A 122 11.74 -2.50 -5.60
N GLU A 123 10.96 -2.82 -6.62
CA GLU A 123 11.27 -2.60 -8.03
C GLU A 123 10.02 -2.08 -8.73
N ILE A 124 10.18 -1.10 -9.62
CA ILE A 124 9.08 -0.57 -10.43
C ILE A 124 9.14 -1.21 -11.81
N LYS A 125 8.02 -1.76 -12.26
CA LYS A 125 7.82 -2.42 -13.56
C LYS A 125 6.64 -1.82 -14.29
N LEU A 126 6.47 -2.20 -15.56
CA LEU A 126 5.22 -1.96 -16.28
C LEU A 126 4.39 -3.25 -16.29
N THR A 127 3.12 -3.13 -15.99
CA THR A 127 2.13 -4.20 -16.18
C THR A 127 1.98 -4.49 -17.68
N PRO A 128 2.04 -5.76 -18.10
CA PRO A 128 1.91 -6.12 -19.51
C PRO A 128 0.55 -5.75 -20.13
N GLU A 129 -0.54 -5.79 -19.36
CA GLU A 129 -1.89 -5.63 -19.91
C GLU A 129 -2.25 -4.17 -20.21
N ASN A 130 -1.92 -3.24 -19.29
CA ASN A 130 -2.36 -1.85 -19.36
C ASN A 130 -1.19 -0.83 -19.37
N GLY A 131 0.06 -1.28 -19.16
CA GLY A 131 1.24 -0.42 -19.16
C GLY A 131 1.32 0.54 -17.98
N ASN A 132 0.55 0.29 -16.91
CA ASN A 132 0.66 0.97 -15.63
C ASN A 132 1.97 0.62 -14.93
N TYR A 133 2.41 1.48 -14.00
CA TYR A 133 3.51 1.13 -13.12
C TYR A 133 3.01 0.14 -12.06
N GLU A 134 3.71 -0.98 -11.91
CA GLU A 134 3.53 -1.93 -10.82
C GLU A 134 4.78 -1.90 -9.93
N ILE A 135 4.56 -1.80 -8.62
CA ILE A 135 5.62 -1.79 -7.62
C ILE A 135 5.67 -3.17 -6.99
N GLU A 136 6.71 -3.93 -7.32
CA GLU A 136 6.94 -5.25 -6.75
C GLU A 136 7.82 -5.14 -5.50
N TYR A 137 7.34 -5.70 -4.40
CA TYR A 137 8.06 -5.74 -3.12
C TYR A 137 8.61 -7.13 -2.83
N VAL A 138 9.82 -7.18 -2.26
CA VAL A 138 10.39 -8.39 -1.68
C VAL A 138 10.31 -8.29 -0.16
N TYR A 139 9.52 -9.17 0.45
CA TYR A 139 9.35 -9.22 1.89
C TYR A 139 10.31 -10.22 2.56
N SER A 140 10.60 -10.03 3.84
CA SER A 140 11.43 -10.95 4.63
C SER A 140 10.67 -12.11 5.26
N ILE A 141 9.35 -12.00 5.43
CA ILE A 141 8.55 -12.91 6.29
C ILE A 141 7.43 -13.66 5.57
N THR A 142 7.13 -13.36 4.31
CA THR A 142 5.84 -13.77 3.70
C THR A 142 5.86 -15.11 2.98
N SER A 143 6.90 -15.94 3.13
CA SER A 143 6.99 -17.25 2.45
C SER A 143 6.69 -17.17 0.94
N ASN A 144 7.10 -16.08 0.28
CA ASN A 144 6.82 -15.74 -1.12
C ASN A 144 5.39 -15.25 -1.46
N CYS A 145 4.52 -15.06 -0.48
CA CYS A 145 3.22 -14.41 -0.66
C CYS A 145 3.41 -12.91 -0.90
N LYS A 146 3.19 -12.47 -2.14
CA LYS A 146 3.34 -11.07 -2.58
C LYS A 146 2.01 -10.29 -2.54
N ASP A 147 0.88 -10.99 -2.62
CA ASP A 147 -0.43 -10.40 -2.95
C ASP A 147 -1.26 -9.96 -1.74
N TRP A 148 -0.74 -9.01 -0.96
CA TRP A 148 -1.40 -8.53 0.26
C TRP A 148 -2.46 -7.44 0.00
N LEU A 149 -2.28 -6.70 -1.09
CA LEU A 149 -3.11 -5.57 -1.49
C LEU A 149 -3.95 -5.83 -2.74
N LYS A 150 -3.80 -7.01 -3.37
CA LYS A 150 -4.64 -7.38 -4.50
C LYS A 150 -5.96 -7.93 -3.96
N PRO A 151 -7.12 -7.44 -4.45
CA PRO A 151 -8.43 -7.91 -3.97
C PRO A 151 -8.71 -9.36 -4.35
N THR A 152 -8.01 -9.90 -5.35
CA THR A 152 -8.13 -11.31 -5.73
C THR A 152 -6.98 -12.13 -5.13
N PRO A 153 -7.27 -13.14 -4.30
CA PRO A 153 -6.28 -14.07 -3.80
C PRO A 153 -5.51 -14.78 -4.90
N THR A 154 -4.18 -14.81 -4.83
CA THR A 154 -3.41 -15.90 -5.45
C THR A 154 -3.20 -16.98 -4.39
N CYS A 155 -4.03 -18.01 -4.44
CA CYS A 155 -3.99 -19.08 -3.44
C CYS A 155 -2.87 -20.11 -3.68
N GLN A 156 -2.15 -20.01 -4.80
CA GLN A 156 -1.41 -21.16 -5.33
C GLN A 156 -0.26 -21.64 -4.44
N ASP A 157 0.34 -20.81 -3.58
CA ASP A 157 1.48 -21.22 -2.74
C ASP A 157 1.52 -20.54 -1.35
N CYS A 158 0.39 -20.08 -0.83
CA CYS A 158 0.34 -19.26 0.38
C CYS A 158 -0.33 -19.96 1.58
N PRO A 159 0.42 -20.42 2.59
CA PRO A 159 -0.17 -21.03 3.78
C PRO A 159 -0.94 -20.01 4.62
N VAL A 160 -0.56 -18.73 4.56
CA VAL A 160 -1.25 -17.61 5.19
C VAL A 160 -1.12 -16.41 4.26
N THR A 161 -2.20 -15.65 4.09
CA THR A 161 -2.19 -14.38 3.38
C THR A 161 -3.16 -13.38 4.01
N MET A 162 -3.00 -12.11 3.67
CA MET A 162 -3.88 -11.01 4.07
C MET A 162 -4.56 -10.47 2.82
N PHE A 163 -5.88 -10.34 2.83
CA PHE A 163 -6.64 -9.72 1.73
C PHE A 163 -7.12 -8.35 2.16
N SER A 164 -6.49 -7.31 1.65
CA SER A 164 -6.87 -5.92 1.89
C SER A 164 -7.88 -5.41 0.87
N PHE A 165 -8.87 -4.67 1.33
CA PHE A 165 -9.83 -3.95 0.50
C PHE A 165 -10.40 -2.74 1.26
N THR A 166 -11.00 -1.81 0.52
CA THR A 166 -11.80 -0.74 1.13
C THR A 166 -13.09 -1.31 1.69
N GLY A 167 -13.34 -1.08 2.97
CA GLY A 167 -14.49 -1.68 3.63
C GLY A 167 -14.53 -1.40 5.12
N MET A 168 -15.64 -1.76 5.73
CA MET A 168 -15.87 -1.64 7.16
C MET A 168 -16.37 -2.96 7.73
N PHE A 169 -16.09 -3.21 9.01
CA PHE A 169 -16.63 -4.36 9.72
C PHE A 169 -17.73 -3.92 10.69
N PHE A 170 -18.59 -4.87 11.05
CA PHE A 170 -19.54 -4.75 12.14
C PHE A 170 -19.21 -5.79 13.20
N ALA A 171 -19.29 -5.38 14.46
CA ALA A 171 -19.04 -6.24 15.60
C ALA A 171 -20.37 -6.67 16.26
N TYR A 172 -20.32 -7.75 17.04
CA TYR A 172 -21.50 -8.25 17.76
C TYR A 172 -22.03 -7.24 18.79
N GLN A 173 -23.35 -7.08 18.93
CA GLN A 173 -23.89 -6.12 19.89
C GLN A 173 -23.60 -6.53 21.35
N GLY A 174 -23.14 -5.57 22.16
CA GLY A 174 -23.03 -5.74 23.62
C GLY A 174 -21.67 -6.17 24.17
N SER A 175 -20.63 -6.25 23.35
CA SER A 175 -19.26 -6.54 23.83
C SER A 175 -18.41 -5.27 23.90
N THR A 176 -17.64 -5.13 24.98
CA THR A 176 -16.52 -4.19 25.04
C THR A 176 -15.37 -4.79 24.23
N PHE A 177 -15.23 -4.37 22.97
CA PHE A 177 -14.17 -4.89 22.11
C PHE A 177 -12.92 -4.01 22.19
N THR A 178 -11.87 -4.56 22.78
CA THR A 178 -10.53 -4.01 22.63
C THR A 178 -9.85 -4.73 21.46
N PRO A 179 -9.31 -4.01 20.47
CA PRO A 179 -8.46 -4.64 19.47
C PRO A 179 -7.24 -5.28 20.17
N ILE A 180 -6.71 -6.36 19.60
CA ILE A 180 -5.51 -7.05 20.12
C ILE A 180 -4.32 -6.07 20.13
N VAL A 181 -4.24 -5.27 19.07
CA VAL A 181 -3.25 -4.20 18.89
C VAL A 181 -3.98 -2.99 18.35
N SER A 182 -3.68 -1.82 18.91
CA SER A 182 -4.07 -0.52 18.34
C SER A 182 -2.84 0.37 18.24
N SER A 183 -2.45 0.75 17.02
CA SER A 183 -1.24 1.55 16.78
C SER A 183 -1.41 2.49 15.59
N LYS A 184 -0.68 3.60 15.59
CA LYS A 184 -0.62 4.54 14.48
C LYS A 184 0.57 4.17 13.59
N GLU A 185 0.38 3.17 12.73
CA GLU A 185 1.39 2.64 11.80
C GLU A 185 0.94 2.72 10.34
N SER A 186 1.82 2.37 9.40
CA SER A 186 1.45 2.22 7.99
C SER A 186 0.43 1.09 7.82
N TRP A 187 -0.35 1.10 6.74
CA TRP A 187 -1.30 0.01 6.52
C TRP A 187 -0.58 -1.32 6.35
N ARG A 188 0.56 -1.31 5.67
CA ARG A 188 1.45 -2.46 5.54
C ARG A 188 1.91 -3.02 6.89
N GLU A 189 2.33 -2.17 7.82
CA GLU A 189 2.69 -2.60 9.18
C GLU A 189 1.50 -3.24 9.90
N CYS A 190 0.31 -2.66 9.75
CA CYS A 190 -0.93 -3.20 10.28
C CYS A 190 -1.18 -4.64 9.81
N LEU A 191 -1.01 -4.86 8.51
CA LEU A 191 -1.13 -6.19 7.92
C LEU A 191 -0.07 -7.14 8.48
N PHE A 192 1.18 -6.70 8.66
CA PHE A 192 2.24 -7.54 9.21
C PHE A 192 1.97 -7.94 10.65
N THR A 193 1.49 -7.01 11.47
CA THR A 193 1.08 -7.26 12.85
C THR A 193 0.02 -8.35 12.92
N CYS A 194 -1.03 -8.27 12.10
CA CYS A 194 -2.07 -9.30 12.04
C CYS A 194 -1.57 -10.63 11.45
N TYR A 195 -0.77 -10.58 10.38
CA TYR A 195 -0.20 -11.77 9.74
C TYR A 195 0.65 -12.59 10.71
N LEU A 196 1.52 -11.95 11.49
CA LEU A 196 2.39 -12.62 12.45
C LEU A 196 1.64 -13.12 13.70
N ASN A 197 0.51 -12.51 14.04
CA ASN A 197 -0.29 -12.93 15.18
C ASN A 197 -1.21 -14.10 14.82
N LYS A 198 -0.96 -15.28 15.37
CA LYS A 198 -1.77 -16.50 15.15
C LYS A 198 -3.27 -16.34 15.50
N ASN A 199 -3.61 -15.44 16.41
CA ASN A 199 -5.00 -15.20 16.82
C ASN A 199 -5.67 -14.10 15.98
N CYS A 200 -4.92 -13.33 15.20
CA CYS A 200 -5.55 -12.29 14.40
C CYS A 200 -6.32 -12.90 13.22
N MET A 201 -7.59 -12.53 13.09
CA MET A 201 -8.44 -12.84 11.95
C MET A 201 -8.47 -11.69 10.95
N ALA A 202 -8.41 -10.44 11.42
CA ALA A 202 -8.58 -9.28 10.57
C ALA A 202 -7.82 -8.06 11.08
N ALA A 203 -7.47 -7.18 10.16
CA ALA A 203 -6.90 -5.88 10.45
C ALA A 203 -7.81 -4.78 9.89
N SER A 204 -7.92 -3.64 10.55
CA SER A 204 -8.67 -2.50 10.04
C SER A 204 -8.00 -1.19 10.38
N VAL A 205 -8.16 -0.17 9.56
CA VAL A 205 -7.79 1.20 9.93
C VAL A 205 -9.04 2.03 10.15
N ASN A 206 -9.09 2.71 11.30
CA ASN A 206 -10.16 3.67 11.58
C ASN A 206 -9.88 5.04 10.92
N VAL A 207 -10.88 5.93 10.96
CA VAL A 207 -10.79 7.27 10.36
C VAL A 207 -9.65 8.12 10.93
N ASP A 208 -9.26 7.88 12.19
CA ASP A 208 -8.14 8.57 12.86
C ASP A 208 -6.77 8.00 12.49
N GLY A 209 -6.75 6.88 11.76
CA GLY A 209 -5.52 6.25 11.29
C GLY A 209 -4.89 5.25 12.24
N TYR A 210 -5.62 4.83 13.25
CA TYR A 210 -5.23 3.70 14.07
C TYR A 210 -5.52 2.41 13.33
N CYS A 211 -4.45 1.64 13.12
CA CYS A 211 -4.52 0.23 12.84
C CYS A 211 -5.12 -0.49 14.06
N ASN A 212 -6.05 -1.40 13.81
CA ASN A 212 -6.63 -2.29 14.81
C ASN A 212 -6.56 -3.73 14.29
N SER A 213 -6.08 -4.64 15.13
CA SER A 213 -6.12 -6.09 14.86
C SER A 213 -7.22 -6.77 15.67
N TRP A 214 -7.96 -7.69 15.05
CA TRP A 214 -9.14 -8.34 15.60
C TRP A 214 -8.97 -9.84 15.68
N ASP A 215 -9.42 -10.43 16.79
CA ASP A 215 -9.43 -11.89 16.99
C ASP A 215 -10.62 -12.54 16.25
N TYR A 216 -10.56 -13.86 16.12
CA TYR A 216 -11.67 -14.66 15.64
C TYR A 216 -12.90 -14.51 16.54
N GLY A 217 -14.10 -14.52 15.93
CA GLY A 217 -15.38 -14.42 16.64
C GLY A 217 -15.78 -13.01 17.08
N ILE A 218 -14.92 -12.00 16.87
CA ILE A 218 -15.23 -10.60 17.17
C ILE A 218 -16.06 -9.96 16.04
N LEU A 219 -15.68 -10.24 14.81
CA LEU A 219 -16.32 -9.71 13.61
C LEU A 219 -17.52 -10.58 13.24
N THR A 220 -18.68 -9.95 13.06
CA THR A 220 -19.91 -10.68 12.65
C THR A 220 -20.20 -10.52 11.17
N SER A 221 -19.81 -9.39 10.59
CA SER A 221 -20.00 -9.09 9.17
C SER A 221 -19.06 -7.97 8.74
N TRP A 222 -18.93 -7.80 7.42
CA TRP A 222 -18.19 -6.72 6.81
C TRP A 222 -18.83 -6.33 5.49
N ASP A 223 -18.69 -5.07 5.14
CA ASP A 223 -19.10 -4.53 3.85
C ASP A 223 -17.85 -4.06 3.10
N ALA A 224 -17.68 -4.58 1.89
CA ALA A 224 -16.77 -3.96 0.93
C ALA A 224 -17.41 -2.66 0.42
N THR A 225 -16.62 -1.59 0.40
CA THR A 225 -17.04 -0.29 -0.12
C THR A 225 -16.26 0.05 -1.38
N PRO A 226 -16.85 0.78 -2.34
CA PRO A 226 -16.10 1.28 -3.47
C PRO A 226 -14.95 2.18 -3.00
N ALA A 227 -13.78 2.01 -3.60
CA ALA A 227 -12.63 2.85 -3.29
C ALA A 227 -12.83 4.27 -3.83
N SER A 228 -12.52 5.27 -3.01
CA SER A 228 -12.56 6.70 -3.38
C SER A 228 -11.33 7.41 -2.81
N LEU A 229 -10.87 8.53 -3.36
CA LEU A 229 -9.77 9.26 -2.73
C LEU A 229 -10.23 9.84 -1.39
N PRO A 230 -9.46 9.68 -0.30
CA PRO A 230 -9.81 10.29 0.96
C PRO A 230 -9.70 11.82 0.87
N VAL A 231 -10.60 12.52 1.55
CA VAL A 231 -10.54 13.98 1.78
C VAL A 231 -9.92 14.27 3.15
N LEU A 232 -9.31 15.44 3.36
CA LEU A 232 -8.66 15.78 4.63
C LEU A 232 -9.60 15.59 5.83
N GLY A 233 -9.09 14.97 6.89
CA GLY A 233 -9.87 14.62 8.09
C GLY A 233 -10.64 13.30 7.95
N THR A 234 -10.58 12.65 6.78
CA THR A 234 -11.08 11.29 6.58
C THR A 234 -9.93 10.40 6.16
N ARG A 235 -9.88 9.19 6.72
CA ARG A 235 -9.14 8.07 6.10
C ARG A 235 -10.13 7.12 5.49
N LEU A 236 -9.75 6.52 4.37
CA LEU A 236 -10.53 5.43 3.82
C LEU A 236 -10.56 4.30 4.86
N PRO A 237 -11.74 3.77 5.21
CA PRO A 237 -11.79 2.58 6.01
C PRO A 237 -11.20 1.44 5.17
N TYR A 238 -10.08 0.91 5.64
CA TYR A 238 -9.45 -0.27 5.09
C TYR A 238 -9.71 -1.43 6.03
N LEU A 239 -10.05 -2.57 5.44
CA LEU A 239 -10.22 -3.83 6.12
C LEU A 239 -9.32 -4.83 5.43
N ALA A 240 -8.72 -5.73 6.22
CA ALA A 240 -8.09 -6.90 5.70
C ALA A 240 -8.49 -8.13 6.47
N LEU A 241 -8.69 -9.22 5.72
CA LEU A 241 -8.98 -10.53 6.28
C LEU A 241 -7.75 -11.41 6.14
N LYS A 242 -7.38 -12.07 7.24
CA LYS A 242 -6.35 -13.09 7.25
C LYS A 242 -6.98 -14.40 6.81
N VAL A 243 -6.36 -15.06 5.84
CA VAL A 243 -6.78 -16.38 5.38
C VAL A 243 -5.61 -17.34 5.51
N SER A 244 -5.83 -18.41 6.28
CA SER A 244 -4.92 -19.54 6.39
C SER A 244 -5.40 -20.66 5.47
N GLY A 245 -4.46 -21.26 4.75
CA GLY A 245 -4.67 -22.22 3.67
C GLY A 245 -5.11 -23.61 4.10
N ASP A 246 -6.15 -23.73 4.93
CA ASP A 246 -7.05 -24.86 4.71
C ASP A 246 -7.62 -24.64 3.29
N TYR A 247 -7.21 -25.49 2.33
CA TYR A 247 -7.44 -25.35 0.89
C TYR A 247 -8.90 -25.02 0.49
N THR A 248 -9.85 -25.38 1.36
CA THR A 248 -11.30 -25.09 1.26
C THR A 248 -11.61 -23.60 1.29
N TRP A 249 -10.91 -22.81 2.10
CA TRP A 249 -11.10 -21.36 2.24
C TRP A 249 -10.66 -20.59 1.00
N CYS A 250 -9.51 -20.97 0.47
CA CYS A 250 -8.93 -20.35 -0.71
C CYS A 250 -9.86 -20.42 -1.94
N GLN A 251 -10.56 -21.55 -2.12
CA GLN A 251 -11.56 -21.68 -3.18
C GLN A 251 -12.82 -20.85 -2.90
N ALA A 252 -13.25 -20.72 -1.64
CA ALA A 252 -14.42 -19.92 -1.28
C ALA A 252 -14.20 -18.42 -1.54
N VAL A 253 -13.03 -17.88 -1.20
CA VAL A 253 -12.71 -16.45 -1.38
C VAL A 253 -12.41 -16.11 -2.84
N SER A 254 -11.72 -16.98 -3.58
CA SER A 254 -11.45 -16.75 -5.02
C SER A 254 -12.70 -16.86 -5.89
N ILE A 255 -13.75 -17.55 -5.44
CA ILE A 255 -14.94 -17.81 -6.26
C ILE A 255 -15.97 -16.69 -6.25
N GLN A 256 -16.05 -15.80 -5.24
CA GLN A 256 -16.90 -14.60 -5.34
C GLN A 256 -16.81 -13.73 -4.07
N PHE A 257 -16.42 -12.46 -4.25
CA PHE A 257 -16.83 -11.33 -3.39
C PHE A 257 -18.35 -11.04 -3.51
N ASP A 258 -19.16 -12.06 -3.80
CA ASP A 258 -20.61 -12.04 -3.80
C ASP A 258 -21.11 -12.53 -2.42
N LEU A 259 -21.62 -11.58 -1.66
CA LEU A 259 -21.90 -11.53 -0.22
C LEU A 259 -22.97 -12.51 0.31
N GLN A 260 -23.37 -13.53 -0.45
CA GLN A 260 -24.38 -14.48 0.00
C GLN A 260 -23.79 -15.75 0.63
N LYS A 261 -22.63 -16.26 0.17
CA LYS A 261 -22.06 -17.54 0.66
C LYS A 261 -21.18 -17.45 1.91
N MET A 262 -20.63 -16.29 2.25
CA MET A 262 -19.96 -16.11 3.54
C MET A 262 -20.96 -16.01 4.71
N ARG A 263 -22.24 -15.76 4.40
CA ARG A 263 -23.32 -15.59 5.38
C ARG A 263 -23.76 -16.89 6.07
N ASP A 264 -23.48 -18.04 5.46
CA ASP A 264 -23.88 -19.36 6.00
C ASP A 264 -22.73 -20.10 6.70
N PHE A 265 -21.49 -19.59 6.65
CA PHE A 265 -20.29 -20.43 6.88
C PHE A 265 -19.61 -20.31 8.24
N PHE A 266 -20.16 -19.58 9.20
CA PHE A 266 -19.62 -19.58 10.56
C PHE A 266 -20.65 -19.41 11.68
N PRO A 267 -21.33 -20.50 12.05
CA PRO A 267 -21.74 -20.70 13.43
C PRO A 267 -20.64 -21.37 14.26
N GLU A 268 -19.91 -22.33 13.70
CA GLU A 268 -18.87 -23.09 14.41
C GLU A 268 -17.80 -23.56 13.43
N LYS A 269 -16.57 -23.02 13.59
CA LYS A 269 -15.33 -23.43 12.89
C LYS A 269 -15.44 -23.65 11.39
N LEU A 270 -14.77 -22.80 10.64
CA LEU A 270 -14.07 -23.18 9.42
C LEU A 270 -12.80 -22.35 9.26
#